data_AF-E2B9I1-F1
#
_entry.id   AF-E2B9I1-F1
#
_cell.length_a   1.000
_cell.length_b   1.000
_cell.length_c   1.000
_cell.angle_alpha   90.00
_cell.angle_beta   90.00
_cell.angle_gamma   90.00
#
_symmetry.space_group_name_H-M   'P 1'
#
loop_
_entity.id
_entity.type
_entity.pdbx_description
1 polymer ?
#
loop_
_entity_poly.entity_id
_entity_poly.type
_entity_poly.pdbx_seq_one_letter_code
_entity_poly.pdbx_strand_id
1 'polypeptide(L)'
;SLVRYKEKIKVFTTIHLLCLGKVHGSLARAGKVKAQTPKVEKQEKSKKKTGRAKRRIQYNRRFVNVVQTFGRRRGPNANTTS
;
A
#
# COMPACT_ATOMS: atom_id res chain seq x y z
N SER A 1 -54.96 -21.54 -4.88
CA SER A 1 -55.02 -20.36 -4.00
C SER A 1 -53.76 -19.53 -4.16
N LEU A 2 -53.90 -18.26 -4.54
CA LEU A 2 -52.82 -17.24 -4.55
C LEU A 2 -52.06 -17.17 -3.22
N VAL A 3 -52.71 -17.59 -2.14
CA VAL A 3 -52.15 -17.79 -0.79
C VAL A 3 -50.92 -18.72 -0.80
N ARG A 4 -50.98 -19.86 -1.51
CA ARG A 4 -49.84 -20.80 -1.60
C ARG A 4 -48.64 -20.24 -2.36
N TYR A 5 -48.86 -19.38 -3.35
CA TYR A 5 -47.78 -18.74 -4.11
C TYR A 5 -47.08 -17.66 -3.26
N LYS A 6 -47.85 -16.89 -2.48
CA LYS A 6 -47.32 -15.93 -1.51
C LYS A 6 -46.55 -16.60 -0.37
N GLU A 7 -47.00 -17.76 0.12
CA GLU A 7 -46.27 -18.54 1.12
C GLU A 7 -44.96 -19.12 0.56
N LYS A 8 -44.97 -19.64 -0.67
CA LYS A 8 -43.75 -20.13 -1.34
C LYS A 8 -42.68 -19.04 -1.50
N ILE A 9 -43.09 -17.82 -1.89
CA ILE A 9 -42.17 -16.66 -1.98
C ILE A 9 -41.64 -16.27 -0.61
N LYS A 10 -42.49 -16.27 0.43
CA LYS A 10 -42.09 -15.94 1.81
C LYS A 10 -41.09 -16.95 2.39
N VAL A 11 -41.23 -18.24 2.04
CA VAL A 11 -40.27 -19.29 2.44
C VAL A 11 -38.95 -19.17 1.66
N PHE A 12 -39.00 -18.83 0.37
CA PHE A 12 -37.80 -18.65 -0.45
C PHE A 12 -36.96 -17.42 -0.03
N THR A 13 -37.60 -16.30 0.35
CA THR A 13 -36.90 -15.09 0.80
C THR A 13 -36.33 -15.23 2.22
N THR A 14 -37.02 -15.93 3.11
CA THR A 14 -36.53 -16.19 4.47
C THR A 14 -35.34 -17.13 4.48
N ILE A 15 -35.35 -18.19 3.68
CA ILE A 15 -34.20 -19.12 3.55
C ILE A 15 -32.99 -18.41 2.93
N HIS A 16 -33.17 -17.56 1.91
CA HIS A 16 -32.07 -16.79 1.34
C HIS A 16 -31.45 -15.79 2.33
N LEU A 17 -32.23 -15.20 3.25
CA LEU A 17 -31.73 -14.29 4.28
C LEU A 17 -30.94 -15.04 5.38
N LEU A 18 -31.29 -16.29 5.67
CA LEU A 18 -30.64 -17.15 6.67
C LEU A 18 -29.35 -17.83 6.14
N CYS A 19 -29.28 -18.13 4.84
CA CYS A 19 -28.14 -18.84 4.21
C CYS A 19 -27.02 -17.93 3.69
N LEU A 20 -27.16 -16.60 3.74
CA LEU A 20 -26.06 -15.67 3.47
C LEU A 20 -25.12 -15.62 4.68
N GLY A 21 -24.25 -16.62 4.72
CA GLY A 21 -23.43 -17.03 5.84
C GLY A 21 -22.67 -15.91 6.55
N LYS A 22 -22.58 -16.12 7.87
CA LYS A 22 -21.66 -15.46 8.80
C LYS A 22 -20.24 -15.55 8.20
N VAL A 23 -19.74 -14.45 7.66
CA VAL A 23 -18.41 -14.40 7.05
C VAL A 23 -17.37 -14.72 8.13
N HIS A 24 -16.64 -15.83 7.99
CA HIS A 24 -15.56 -16.18 8.91
C HIS A 24 -14.29 -15.39 8.56
N GLY A 25 -14.14 -14.29 9.30
CA GLY A 25 -12.98 -13.41 9.30
C GLY A 25 -13.32 -12.24 10.21
N SER A 26 -12.86 -12.25 11.45
CA SER A 26 -13.14 -11.15 12.36
C SER A 26 -12.34 -9.92 11.96
N LEU A 27 -13.01 -8.76 11.90
CA LEU A 27 -12.37 -7.45 11.71
C LEU A 27 -11.49 -7.04 12.89
N ALA A 28 -11.38 -7.88 13.93
CA ALA A 28 -10.63 -7.66 15.15
C ALA A 28 -9.13 -7.36 14.94
N ARG A 29 -8.57 -7.72 13.77
CA ARG A 29 -7.16 -7.45 13.41
C ARG A 29 -6.98 -6.23 12.50
N ALA A 30 -8.05 -5.55 12.10
CA ALA A 30 -7.96 -4.37 11.26
C ALA A 30 -7.19 -3.27 12.00
N GLY A 31 -6.14 -2.74 11.38
CA GLY A 31 -5.35 -1.63 11.94
C GLY A 31 -4.37 -1.98 13.06
N LYS A 32 -4.28 -3.24 13.52
CA LYS A 32 -3.37 -3.67 14.62
C LYS A 32 -1.93 -3.17 14.42
N VAL A 33 -1.39 -3.35 13.21
CA VAL A 33 0.00 -2.98 12.89
C VAL A 33 0.19 -1.46 12.90
N LYS A 34 -0.77 -0.70 12.36
CA LYS A 34 -0.69 0.77 12.29
C LYS A 34 -0.74 1.42 13.68
N ALA A 35 -1.47 0.81 14.62
CA ALA A 35 -1.54 1.26 16.01
C ALA A 35 -0.29 0.89 16.81
N GLN A 36 0.34 -0.25 16.50
CA GLN A 36 1.54 -0.72 17.20
C GLN A 36 2.82 0.03 16.76
N THR A 37 2.91 0.45 15.49
CA THR A 37 4.10 1.17 15.00
C THR A 37 4.18 2.57 15.62
N PRO A 38 5.35 2.98 16.18
CA PRO A 38 5.51 4.33 16.70
C PRO A 38 5.30 5.35 15.59
N LYS A 39 4.57 6.43 15.90
CA LYS A 39 4.31 7.49 14.94
C LYS A 39 5.54 8.39 14.82
N VAL A 40 6.39 8.12 13.85
CA VAL A 40 7.54 8.98 13.55
C VAL A 40 7.07 10.22 12.79
N GLU A 41 7.40 11.40 13.33
CA GLU A 41 7.15 12.68 12.67
C GLU A 41 8.01 12.83 11.41
N LYS A 42 7.49 13.59 10.43
CA LYS A 42 8.26 13.86 9.21
C LYS A 42 9.33 14.88 9.54
N GLN A 43 10.58 14.48 9.40
CA GLN A 43 11.71 15.41 9.44
C GLN A 43 11.56 16.46 8.33
N GLU A 44 11.84 17.71 8.66
CA GLU A 44 11.91 18.77 7.66
C GLU A 44 13.05 18.49 6.69
N LYS A 45 12.69 18.36 5.40
CA LYS A 45 13.65 18.18 4.31
C LYS A 45 13.54 19.38 3.40
N SER A 46 14.68 19.92 2.97
CA SER A 46 14.72 21.02 2.03
C SER A 46 13.96 20.68 0.74
N LYS A 47 13.30 21.69 0.16
CA LYS A 47 12.52 21.52 -1.06
C LYS A 47 13.42 20.99 -2.18
N LYS A 48 13.06 19.83 -2.73
CA LYS A 48 13.77 19.25 -3.86
C LYS A 48 13.59 20.15 -5.08
N LYS A 49 14.68 20.44 -5.80
CA LYS A 49 14.61 21.11 -7.10
C LYS A 49 13.78 20.27 -8.07
N THR A 50 12.96 20.91 -8.90
CA THR A 50 12.08 20.27 -9.88
C THR A 50 12.46 20.64 -11.32
N GLY A 51 11.88 19.96 -12.31
CA GLY A 51 12.05 20.29 -13.74
C GLY A 51 13.48 20.18 -14.26
N ARG A 52 13.90 21.18 -15.06
CA ARG A 52 15.20 21.23 -15.73
C ARG A 52 16.38 21.20 -14.75
N ALA A 53 16.25 21.89 -13.63
CA ALA A 53 17.29 21.89 -12.58
C ALA A 53 17.52 20.50 -11.99
N LYS A 54 16.45 19.72 -11.78
CA LYS A 54 16.55 18.33 -11.31
C LYS A 54 17.25 17.43 -12.34
N ARG A 55 16.89 17.58 -13.63
CA ARG A 55 17.50 16.79 -14.71
C ARG A 55 19.01 17.06 -14.83
N ARG A 56 19.45 18.32 -14.70
CA ARG A 56 20.88 18.67 -14.68
C ARG A 56 21.63 17.98 -13.53
N ILE A 57 21.07 18.02 -12.32
CA ILE A 57 21.67 17.36 -11.15
C ILE A 57 21.75 15.84 -11.34
N GLN A 58 20.71 15.23 -11.92
CA GLN A 58 20.68 13.78 -12.19
C GLN A 58 21.72 13.37 -13.24
N TYR A 59 21.90 14.16 -14.30
CA TYR A 59 22.93 13.92 -15.31
C TYR A 59 24.33 13.99 -14.69
N ASN A 60 24.63 15.07 -13.96
CA ASN A 60 25.91 15.24 -13.29
C ASN A 60 26.19 14.08 -12.31
N ARG A 61 25.20 13.66 -11.52
CA ARG A 61 25.33 12.52 -10.58
C ARG A 61 25.52 11.16 -11.24
N ARG A 62 25.07 10.95 -12.49
CA ARG A 62 25.12 9.64 -13.16
C ARG A 62 26.31 9.48 -14.10
N PHE A 63 26.74 10.57 -14.74
CA PHE A 63 27.68 10.50 -15.85
C PHE A 63 28.95 11.32 -15.60
N VAL A 64 28.82 12.56 -15.11
CA VAL A 64 29.98 13.46 -14.96
C VAL A 64 30.77 13.16 -13.68
N ASN A 65 30.08 12.99 -12.56
CA ASN A 65 30.71 12.84 -11.24
C ASN A 65 31.00 11.36 -10.88
N VAL A 66 30.64 10.41 -11.75
CA VAL A 66 30.90 8.99 -11.51
C VAL A 66 32.22 8.63 -12.17
N VAL A 67 33.27 8.46 -11.37
CA VAL A 67 34.50 7.79 -11.81
C VAL A 67 34.23 6.29 -11.84
N GLN A 68 34.50 5.64 -12.97
CA GLN A 68 34.39 4.18 -13.07
C GLN A 68 35.50 3.55 -12.22
N THR A 69 35.19 3.25 -10.96
CA THR A 69 36.10 2.52 -10.10
C THR A 69 36.10 1.05 -10.50
N PHE A 70 37.26 0.41 -10.39
CA PHE A 70 37.38 -1.03 -10.60
C PHE A 70 36.59 -1.76 -9.51
N GLY A 71 35.63 -2.60 -9.91
CA GLY A 71 34.77 -3.37 -9.01
C GLY A 71 33.27 -3.29 -9.35
N ARG A 72 32.43 -3.89 -8.49
CA ARG A 72 30.98 -3.90 -8.67
C ARG A 72 30.38 -2.51 -8.47
N ARG A 73 29.64 -2.01 -9.47
CA ARG A 73 28.95 -0.71 -9.39
C ARG A 73 27.94 -0.71 -8.23
N ARG A 74 28.13 0.20 -7.26
CA ARG A 74 27.19 0.39 -6.15
C ARG A 74 25.91 1.09 -6.64
N GLY A 75 24.78 0.65 -6.11
CA GLY A 75 23.48 1.23 -6.42
C GLY A 75 23.31 2.64 -5.82
N PRO A 76 22.42 3.48 -6.39
CA PRO A 76 22.22 4.86 -5.95
C PRO A 76 21.63 5.02 -4.54
N ASN A 77 21.08 3.94 -3.96
CA ASN A 77 20.54 3.90 -2.60
C ASN A 77 21.19 2.77 -1.79
N ALA A 78 22.48 2.52 -2.03
CA ALA A 78 23.26 1.62 -1.20
C ALA A 78 23.67 2.35 0.09
N ASN A 79 23.34 1.77 1.24
CA ASN A 79 23.81 2.28 2.52
C ASN A 79 25.30 1.99 2.66
N THR A 80 26.08 2.97 3.09
CA THR A 80 27.48 2.76 3.48
C THR A 80 27.49 2.25 4.92
N THR A 81 27.76 0.97 5.10
CA THR A 81 28.11 0.45 6.43
C THR A 81 29.50 0.98 6.76
N SER A 82 29.60 1.87 7.75
CA SER A 82 30.87 2.30 8.34
C SER A 82 31.52 1.17 9.10
#